data_AF-A0A351C567-F1
#
_entry.id   AF-A0A351C567-F1
#
_cell.length_a   1.000
_cell.length_b   1.000
_cell.length_c   1.000
_cell.angle_alpha   90.00
_cell.angle_beta   90.00
_cell.angle_gamma   90.00
#
_symmetry.space_group_name_H-M   'P 1'
#
loop_
_entity.id
_entity.type
_entity.pdbx_description
1 polymer ?
#
loop_
_entity_poly.entity_id
_entity_poly.type
_entity_poly.pdbx_seq_one_letter_code
_entity_poly.pdbx_strand_id
1 'polypeptide(L)'
;MWLSDVERGAHYAELQRQTQQIWTDALLSAAASTSQAPAAVSRIVFHLRDLHVWLTDNADRVDDETRAHRFAMLDQLDRFIYREYDAKVTNTTVTTPPGSPIGSSLGSTLRSDAPDWLRRTTERQAWLDEWIDATTICAFEPGL
;
A
#
# COMPACT_ATOMS: atom_id res chain seq x y z
N MET A 1 -4.43 -15.50 7.57
CA MET A 1 -3.98 -14.12 7.83
C MET A 1 -5.17 -13.22 8.14
N TRP A 2 -6.09 -12.99 7.19
CA TRP A 2 -7.38 -12.36 7.50
C TRP A 2 -8.39 -13.36 8.07
N LEU A 3 -8.51 -14.53 7.43
CA LEU A 3 -9.41 -15.62 7.83
C LEU A 3 -8.97 -16.40 9.09
N SER A 4 -7.88 -16.00 9.73
CA SER A 4 -7.38 -16.64 10.95
C SER A 4 -8.00 -15.99 12.18
N ASP A 5 -8.16 -16.76 13.25
CA ASP A 5 -8.62 -16.24 14.54
C ASP A 5 -7.70 -15.11 15.03
N VAL A 6 -8.21 -14.27 15.93
CA VAL A 6 -7.42 -13.22 16.56
C VAL A 6 -6.37 -13.87 17.47
N GLU A 7 -5.11 -13.50 17.26
CA GLU A 7 -4.00 -14.01 18.05
C GLU A 7 -4.14 -13.65 19.53
N ARG A 8 -3.71 -14.57 20.40
CA ARG A 8 -3.82 -14.36 21.85
C ARG A 8 -2.72 -13.44 22.34
N GLY A 9 -3.11 -12.40 23.07
CA GLY A 9 -2.21 -11.43 23.70
C GLY A 9 -2.02 -10.18 22.85
N ALA A 10 -1.97 -9.03 23.52
CA ALA A 10 -2.01 -7.71 22.87
C ALA A 10 -0.91 -7.50 21.83
N HIS A 11 0.32 -7.97 22.10
CA HIS A 11 1.45 -7.84 21.17
C HIS A 11 1.22 -8.63 19.87
N TYR A 12 0.75 -9.87 19.95
CA TYR A 12 0.53 -10.71 18.77
C TYR A 12 -0.69 -10.25 17.96
N ALA A 13 -1.74 -9.80 18.64
CA ALA A 13 -2.89 -9.18 17.99
C ALA A 13 -2.48 -7.91 17.21
N GLU A 14 -1.60 -7.09 17.77
CA GLU A 14 -1.10 -5.90 17.07
C GLU A 14 -0.23 -6.26 15.86
N LEU A 15 0.69 -7.22 16.00
CA LEU A 15 1.47 -7.73 14.87
C LEU A 15 0.56 -8.29 13.76
N GLN A 16 -0.53 -8.97 14.13
CA GLN A 16 -1.51 -9.47 13.17
C GLN A 16 -2.20 -8.32 12.42
N ARG A 17 -2.66 -7.28 13.13
CA ARG A 17 -3.28 -6.08 12.51
C ARG A 17 -2.31 -5.34 11.59
N GLN A 18 -1.06 -5.17 12.02
CA GLN A 18 -0.03 -4.53 11.20
C GLN A 18 0.25 -5.34 9.93
N THR A 19 0.36 -6.66 10.06
CA THR A 19 0.56 -7.56 8.93
C THR A 19 -0.61 -7.48 7.95
N GLN A 20 -1.84 -7.52 8.48
CA GLN A 20 -3.08 -7.38 7.71
C GLN A 20 -3.13 -6.06 6.93
N GLN A 21 -2.75 -4.95 7.56
CA GLN A 21 -2.68 -3.65 6.93
C GLN A 21 -1.65 -3.63 5.78
N ILE A 22 -0.41 -4.05 6.05
CA ILE A 22 0.68 -4.04 5.05
C ILE A 22 0.29 -4.85 3.81
N TRP A 23 -0.32 -6.03 4.01
CA TRP A 23 -0.77 -6.86 2.89
C TRP A 23 -1.91 -6.22 2.10
N THR A 24 -2.86 -5.59 2.78
CA THR A 24 -3.98 -4.91 2.12
C THR A 24 -3.49 -3.71 1.32
N ASP A 25 -2.59 -2.90 1.89
CA ASP A 25 -1.96 -1.76 1.21
C ASP A 25 -1.17 -2.19 -0.03
N ALA A 26 -0.43 -3.30 0.04
CA ALA A 26 0.32 -3.85 -1.09
C ALA A 26 -0.61 -4.30 -2.23
N LEU A 27 -1.72 -4.95 -1.92
CA LEU A 27 -2.72 -5.38 -2.90
C LEU A 27 -3.42 -4.19 -3.55
N LEU A 28 -3.80 -3.18 -2.75
CA LEU A 28 -4.40 -1.94 -3.25
C LEU A 28 -3.45 -1.19 -4.19
N SER A 29 -2.18 -1.06 -3.81
CA SER A 29 -1.14 -0.44 -4.63
C SER A 29 -0.92 -1.19 -5.95
N ALA A 30 -0.83 -2.52 -5.89
CA ALA A 30 -0.66 -3.35 -7.08
C ALA A 30 -1.87 -3.27 -8.02
N ALA A 31 -3.09 -3.23 -7.49
CA ALA A 31 -4.31 -3.10 -8.28
C ALA A 31 -4.46 -1.71 -8.92
N ALA A 32 -3.92 -0.67 -8.29
CA ALA A 32 -3.92 0.70 -8.82
C ALA A 32 -2.79 0.96 -9.84
N SER A 33 -1.78 0.09 -9.90
CA SER A 33 -0.63 0.29 -10.78
C SER A 33 -0.97 0.06 -12.26
N THR A 34 -0.44 0.93 -13.13
CA THR A 34 -0.50 0.77 -14.59
C THR A 34 0.58 -0.15 -15.15
N SER A 35 1.54 -0.59 -14.33
CA SER A 35 2.63 -1.48 -14.75
C SER A 35 2.25 -2.97 -14.75
N GLN A 36 1.10 -3.33 -14.19
CA GLN A 36 0.66 -4.71 -14.04
C GLN A 36 -0.13 -5.20 -15.26
N ALA A 37 -0.01 -6.48 -15.59
CA ALA A 37 -0.80 -7.08 -16.65
C ALA A 37 -2.31 -7.06 -16.29
N PRO A 38 -3.23 -6.82 -17.25
CA PRO A 38 -4.67 -6.73 -16.96
C PRO A 38 -5.26 -7.97 -16.27
N ALA A 39 -4.75 -9.16 -16.59
CA ALA A 39 -5.16 -10.41 -15.95
C ALA A 39 -4.74 -10.48 -14.48
N ALA A 40 -3.53 -9.99 -14.15
CA ALA A 40 -3.04 -9.92 -12.77
C ALA A 40 -3.87 -8.93 -11.95
N VAL A 41 -4.12 -7.73 -12.49
CA VAL A 41 -4.99 -6.72 -11.86
C VAL A 41 -6.39 -7.30 -11.60
N SER A 42 -6.99 -7.98 -12.58
CA SER A 42 -8.31 -8.61 -12.42
C SER A 42 -8.34 -9.64 -11.29
N ARG A 43 -7.26 -10.43 -11.14
CA ARG A 43 -7.15 -11.42 -10.07
C ARG A 43 -6.97 -10.77 -8.70
N ILE A 44 -6.18 -9.71 -8.61
CA ILE A 44 -5.99 -8.94 -7.37
C ILE A 44 -7.32 -8.29 -6.95
N VAL A 45 -8.03 -7.64 -7.87
CA VAL A 45 -9.34 -7.02 -7.59
C VAL A 45 -10.36 -8.07 -7.15
N PHE A 46 -10.34 -9.27 -7.73
CA PHE A 46 -11.17 -10.38 -7.27
C PHE A 46 -10.90 -10.73 -5.80
N HIS A 47 -9.62 -10.85 -5.40
CA HIS A 47 -9.27 -11.10 -4.01
C HIS A 47 -9.61 -9.94 -3.06
N LEU A 48 -9.48 -8.69 -3.50
CA LEU A 48 -9.91 -7.54 -2.72
C LEU A 48 -11.43 -7.54 -2.48
N ARG A 49 -12.23 -8.01 -3.44
CA ARG A 49 -13.68 -8.21 -3.28
C ARG A 49 -14.00 -9.34 -2.32
N ASP A 50 -13.28 -10.47 -2.40
CA ASP A 50 -13.45 -11.57 -1.44
C ASP A 50 -13.16 -11.10 0.00
N LEU A 51 -12.09 -10.32 0.17
CA LEU A 51 -11.73 -9.73 1.46
C LEU A 51 -12.79 -8.74 1.96
N HIS A 52 -13.32 -7.90 1.08
CA HIS A 52 -14.38 -6.94 1.39
C HIS A 52 -15.65 -7.64 1.91
N VAL A 53 -16.10 -8.68 1.21
CA VAL A 53 -17.25 -9.50 1.64
C VAL A 53 -16.97 -10.11 3.02
N TRP A 54 -15.79 -10.71 3.21
CA TRP A 54 -15.45 -11.30 4.49
C TRP A 54 -15.43 -10.27 5.63
N LEU A 55 -14.87 -9.09 5.41
CA LEU A 55 -14.85 -8.02 6.41
C LEU A 55 -16.26 -7.51 6.72
N THR A 56 -17.12 -7.40 5.73
CA THR A 56 -18.53 -7.02 5.92
C THR A 56 -19.25 -8.02 6.84
N ASP A 57 -18.97 -9.31 6.70
CA ASP A 57 -19.62 -10.37 7.48
C ASP A 57 -19.00 -10.62 8.86
N ASN A 58 -17.77 -10.16 9.12
CA ASN A 58 -16.97 -10.58 10.28
C ASN A 58 -16.28 -9.43 11.05
N ALA A 59 -16.42 -8.16 10.64
CA ALA A 59 -15.76 -7.04 11.29
C ALA A 59 -16.17 -6.87 12.76
N ASP A 60 -17.43 -7.18 13.10
CA ASP A 60 -18.04 -6.92 14.40
C ASP A 60 -17.80 -8.02 15.46
N ARG A 61 -17.36 -9.22 15.06
CA ARG A 61 -17.28 -10.42 15.92
C ARG A 61 -15.98 -10.54 16.74
N VAL A 62 -15.44 -9.43 17.22
CA VAL A 62 -14.14 -9.38 17.92
C VAL A 62 -14.11 -8.27 18.99
N ASP A 63 -13.00 -8.14 19.70
CA ASP A 63 -12.75 -7.04 20.63
C ASP A 63 -12.79 -5.67 19.95
N ASP A 64 -13.00 -4.62 20.75
CA ASP A 64 -13.21 -3.26 20.26
C ASP A 64 -12.06 -2.73 19.38
N GLU A 65 -10.81 -3.07 19.69
CA GLU A 65 -9.63 -2.59 18.96
C GLU A 65 -9.51 -3.30 17.60
N THR A 66 -9.63 -4.63 17.59
CA THR A 66 -9.63 -5.40 16.34
C THR A 66 -10.84 -5.03 15.48
N ARG A 67 -12.00 -4.76 16.08
CA ARG A 67 -13.19 -4.30 15.37
C ARG A 67 -12.95 -2.95 14.70
N ALA A 68 -12.38 -1.98 15.41
CA ALA A 68 -12.04 -0.67 14.86
C ALA A 68 -11.06 -0.80 13.68
N HIS A 69 -10.04 -1.64 13.82
CA HIS A 69 -9.10 -1.93 12.73
C HIS A 69 -9.80 -2.54 11.50
N ARG A 70 -10.65 -3.56 11.70
CA ARG A 70 -11.39 -4.21 10.61
C ARG A 70 -12.31 -3.25 9.87
N PHE A 71 -13.02 -2.38 10.59
CA PHE A 71 -13.84 -1.34 9.96
C PHE A 71 -13.02 -0.31 9.20
N ALA A 72 -11.85 0.07 9.70
CA ALA A 72 -10.94 0.96 8.97
C ALA A 72 -10.47 0.33 7.64
N MET A 73 -10.15 -0.97 7.64
CA MET A 73 -9.77 -1.69 6.42
C MET A 73 -10.97 -1.86 5.46
N LEU A 74 -12.17 -2.11 5.99
CA LEU A 74 -13.39 -2.17 5.18
C LEU A 74 -13.65 -0.85 4.45
N ASP A 75 -13.55 0.29 5.15
CA ASP A 75 -13.71 1.63 4.54
C ASP A 75 -12.66 1.91 3.46
N GLN A 76 -11.41 1.46 3.65
CA GLN A 76 -10.39 1.56 2.60
C GLN A 76 -10.74 0.74 1.35
N LEU A 77 -11.24 -0.48 1.54
CA LEU A 77 -11.68 -1.34 0.44
C LEU A 77 -12.92 -0.77 -0.26
N ASP A 78 -13.88 -0.24 0.48
CA ASP A 78 -15.08 0.42 -0.06
C ASP A 78 -14.68 1.58 -0.98
N ARG A 79 -13.78 2.45 -0.49
CA ARG A 79 -13.24 3.56 -1.28
C ARG A 79 -12.46 3.09 -2.50
N PHE A 80 -11.84 1.92 -2.48
CA PHE A 80 -11.15 1.41 -3.66
C PHE A 80 -12.12 0.81 -4.68
N ILE A 81 -13.07 0.00 -4.22
CA ILE A 81 -13.98 -0.78 -5.08
C ILE A 81 -15.07 0.09 -5.70
N TYR A 82 -15.65 1.00 -4.90
CA TYR A 82 -16.82 1.77 -5.28
C TYR A 82 -16.51 3.21 -5.70
N ARG A 83 -15.25 3.65 -5.60
CA ARG A 83 -14.87 4.96 -6.10
C ARG A 83 -15.12 5.01 -7.60
N GLU A 84 -15.77 6.09 -8.02
CA GLU A 84 -16.03 6.38 -9.41
C GLU A 84 -14.69 6.40 -10.18
N TYR A 85 -14.63 5.67 -11.29
CA TYR A 85 -13.41 5.52 -12.07
C TYR A 85 -12.98 6.88 -12.61
N ASP A 86 -11.95 7.47 -11.99
CA ASP A 86 -11.28 8.65 -12.51
C ASP A 86 -10.18 8.19 -13.48
N ALA A 87 -10.50 8.23 -14.78
CA ALA A 87 -9.65 7.71 -15.86
C ALA A 87 -8.27 8.40 -15.96
N LYS A 88 -8.00 9.44 -15.15
CA LYS A 88 -6.79 10.26 -15.25
C LYS A 88 -6.30 10.76 -13.90
N VAL A 89 -5.78 9.88 -13.06
CA VAL A 89 -4.79 10.33 -12.06
C VAL A 89 -3.46 10.51 -12.78
N THR A 90 -3.32 11.61 -13.50
CA THR A 90 -1.99 12.10 -13.89
C THR A 90 -1.27 12.43 -12.59
N ASN A 91 -0.15 11.75 -12.29
CA ASN A 91 0.72 12.10 -11.17
C ASN A 91 0.97 13.61 -11.20
N THR A 92 0.31 14.35 -10.30
CA THR A 92 0.52 15.79 -10.22
C THR A 92 1.82 15.98 -9.47
N THR A 93 2.85 16.41 -10.19
CA THR A 93 4.11 16.81 -9.57
C THR A 93 3.81 17.96 -8.60
N VAL A 94 3.94 17.70 -7.31
CA VAL A 94 3.83 18.72 -6.27
C VAL A 94 4.97 19.71 -6.46
N THR A 95 4.67 20.87 -7.03
CA THR A 95 5.62 21.99 -7.06
C THR A 95 5.60 22.67 -5.69
N THR A 96 6.69 22.54 -4.94
CA THR A 96 6.84 23.25 -3.66
C THR A 96 6.91 24.76 -3.94
N PRO A 97 6.08 25.60 -3.32
CA PRO A 97 6.17 27.04 -3.48
C PRO A 97 7.54 27.57 -3.03
N PRO A 98 8.08 28.63 -3.66
CA PRO A 98 9.32 29.26 -3.22
C PRO A 98 9.21 29.69 -1.75
N GLY A 99 10.12 29.20 -0.89
CA GLY A 99 10.20 29.59 0.52
C GLY A 99 9.50 28.67 1.54
N SER A 100 9.04 27.47 1.15
CA SER A 100 8.48 26.52 2.12
C SER A 100 9.54 26.08 3.16
N PRO A 101 9.32 26.32 4.47
CA PRO A 101 10.28 25.95 5.52
C PRO A 101 10.40 24.43 5.72
N ILE A 102 9.45 23.66 5.19
CA ILE A 102 9.46 22.21 5.15
C ILE A 102 9.95 21.79 3.76
N GLY A 103 11.25 21.96 3.49
CA GLY A 103 11.84 21.53 2.21
C GLY A 103 13.11 22.25 1.77
N SER A 104 13.45 23.40 2.35
CA SER A 104 14.73 24.04 2.11
C SER A 104 15.82 23.39 2.97
N SER A 105 16.81 22.79 2.31
CA SER A 105 18.15 22.65 2.89
C SER A 105 18.61 24.06 3.25
N LEU A 106 18.51 24.42 4.53
CA LEU A 106 19.06 25.66 5.04
C LEU A 106 20.57 25.57 4.95
N GLY A 107 21.11 26.09 3.85
CA GLY A 107 22.45 26.65 3.69
C GLY A 107 23.63 25.75 4.06
N SER A 108 24.27 25.16 3.05
CA SER A 108 25.73 25.06 3.06
C SER A 108 26.26 24.87 1.65
N THR A 109 27.25 25.68 1.30
CA THR A 109 27.84 25.92 -0.02
C THR A 109 28.65 24.74 -0.59
N LEU A 110 28.34 23.49 -0.25
CA LEU A 110 28.91 22.29 -0.87
C LEU A 110 27.92 21.11 -0.79
N ARG A 111 27.51 20.65 -1.98
CA ARG A 111 26.94 19.32 -2.29
C ARG A 111 25.44 19.12 -1.97
N SER A 112 24.68 18.91 -3.05
CA SER A 112 23.29 18.45 -3.23
C SER A 112 22.14 19.40 -2.86
N ASP A 113 21.57 20.05 -3.89
CA ASP A 113 20.37 20.92 -3.87
C ASP A 113 19.02 20.16 -3.82
N ALA A 114 19.01 18.91 -3.34
CA ALA A 114 17.78 18.13 -3.26
C ALA A 114 17.15 18.25 -1.86
N PRO A 115 15.85 18.55 -1.74
CA PRO A 115 15.12 18.47 -0.48
C PRO A 115 15.26 17.07 0.17
N ASP A 116 15.38 17.02 1.50
CA ASP A 116 15.53 15.75 2.21
C ASP A 116 14.37 14.77 1.97
N TRP A 117 13.16 15.27 1.76
CA TRP A 117 12.01 14.42 1.42
C TRP A 117 12.20 13.75 0.07
N LEU A 118 12.74 14.48 -0.93
CA LEU A 118 12.99 13.98 -2.27
C LEU A 118 14.04 12.87 -2.22
N ARG A 119 15.10 13.07 -1.42
CA ARG A 119 16.13 12.07 -1.16
C ARG A 119 15.56 10.81 -0.53
N ARG A 120 14.73 10.94 0.52
CA ARG A 120 14.09 9.78 1.18
C ARG A 120 13.16 9.03 0.22
N THR A 121 12.41 9.73 -0.63
CA THR A 121 11.56 9.09 -1.64
C THR A 121 12.38 8.40 -2.73
N THR A 122 13.52 8.97 -3.16
CA THR A 122 14.40 8.33 -4.15
C THR A 122 15.13 7.13 -3.57
N GLU A 123 15.65 7.22 -2.33
CA GLU A 123 16.27 6.10 -1.63
C GLU A 123 15.28 4.95 -1.41
N ARG A 124 14.04 5.27 -1.01
CA ARG A 124 12.96 4.28 -0.88
C ARG A 124 12.63 3.64 -2.23
N GLN A 125 12.50 4.43 -3.29
CA GLN A 125 12.18 3.90 -4.62
C GLN A 125 13.30 3.00 -5.14
N ALA A 126 14.56 3.39 -4.98
CA ALA A 126 15.71 2.58 -5.35
C ALA A 126 15.75 1.25 -4.57
N TRP A 127 15.45 1.28 -3.27
CA TRP A 127 15.34 0.06 -2.46
C TRP A 127 14.19 -0.85 -2.94
N LEU A 128 13.03 -0.28 -3.30
CA LEU A 128 11.91 -1.04 -3.85
C LEU A 128 12.25 -1.64 -5.22
N ASP A 129 12.90 -0.88 -6.09
CA ASP A 129 13.30 -1.34 -7.42
C ASP A 129 14.34 -2.48 -7.32
N GLU A 130 15.31 -2.38 -6.40
CA GLU A 130 16.25 -3.47 -6.07
C GLU A 130 15.50 -4.72 -5.57
N TRP A 131 14.48 -4.55 -4.73
CA TRP A 131 13.65 -5.64 -4.23
C TRP A 131 12.77 -6.30 -5.29
N ILE A 132 12.31 -5.51 -6.27
CA ILE A 132 11.51 -6.00 -7.41
C ILE A 132 12.39 -6.75 -8.41
N ASP A 133 13.62 -6.27 -8.66
CA ASP A 133 14.58 -6.89 -9.60
C ASP A 133 15.25 -8.14 -9.00
N ALA A 134 15.27 -8.26 -7.67
CA ALA A 134 15.56 -9.49 -6.94
C ALA A 134 14.44 -10.53 -7.17
N THR A 135 14.52 -11.20 -8.32
CA THR A 135 13.77 -12.37 -8.82
C THR A 135 13.35 -13.39 -7.75
N THR A 136 12.40 -13.02 -6.89
CA THR A 136 11.82 -13.90 -5.87
C THR A 136 10.31 -14.01 -6.00
N ILE A 137 9.68 -13.19 -6.85
CA ILE A 137 8.23 -13.21 -7.05
C ILE A 137 7.95 -13.33 -8.56
N CYS A 138 7.91 -14.57 -9.03
CA CYS A 138 7.35 -15.00 -10.32
C CYS A 138 8.10 -14.58 -11.59
N ALA A 139 9.28 -15.18 -11.85
CA ALA A 139 9.73 -15.37 -13.22
C ALA A 139 8.99 -16.59 -13.81
N PHE A 140 8.13 -16.36 -14.81
CA PHE A 140 7.61 -17.44 -15.65
C PHE A 140 8.73 -17.82 -16.63
N GLU A 141 9.29 -19.02 -16.50
CA GLU A 141 10.14 -19.64 -17.53
C GLU A 141 9.24 -20.29 -18.58
N PRO A 142 9.13 -19.75 -19.82
CA PRO A 142 8.55 -20.50 -20.93
C PRO A 142 9.54 -21.61 -21.33
N GLY A 143 9.26 -22.83 -20.88
CA GLY A 143 10.01 -24.03 -21.28
C GLY A 143 9.88 -24.32 -22.79
N LEU A 144 11.01 -24.69 -23.38
CA LEU A 144 11.22 -25.22 -24.74
C LEU A 144 10.53 -26.57 -24.96
#